data_AF-A0AAV5TXB7-F1
#
_entry.id   AF-A0AAV5TXB7-F1
#
_cell.length_a   1.000
_cell.length_b   1.000
_cell.length_c   1.000
_cell.angle_alpha   90.00
_cell.angle_beta   90.00
_cell.angle_gamma   90.00
#
_symmetry.space_group_name_H-M   'P 1'
#
loop_
_entity.id
_entity.type
_entity.pdbx_description
1 polymer ?
#
loop_
_entity_poly.entity_id
_entity_poly.type
_entity_poly.pdbx_seq_one_letter_code
_entity_poly.pdbx_strand_id
1 'polypeptide(L)'
;SDPRIIPQPLEEIIPDRLFYCNCEKVHSNLNAEVFNARGLMSKLLELDPEERYSAEDALRHPYFKSFFMESEVNSSLSNGGFELELNETELTFEELKCLIFKEVKRFEFEN
;
A
#
# COMPACT_ATOMS: atom_id res chain seq x y z
N SER A 1 -17.78 8.12 -28.87
CA SER A 1 -18.11 6.79 -28.33
C SER A 1 -16.89 6.27 -27.63
N ASP A 2 -16.93 6.18 -26.30
CA ASP A 2 -15.84 5.64 -25.49
C ASP A 2 -15.59 4.17 -25.91
N PRO A 3 -14.35 3.75 -26.22
CA PRO A 3 -14.08 2.35 -26.52
C PRO A 3 -14.48 1.49 -25.32
N ARG A 4 -15.46 0.60 -25.53
CA ARG A 4 -15.87 -0.39 -24.53
C ARG A 4 -14.65 -1.23 -24.17
N ILE A 5 -14.17 -1.09 -22.94
CA ILE A 5 -13.10 -1.91 -22.39
C ILE A 5 -13.65 -3.32 -22.23
N ILE A 6 -12.96 -4.30 -22.81
CA ILE A 6 -13.32 -5.71 -22.73
C ILE A 6 -12.57 -6.29 -21.52
N PRO A 7 -13.25 -6.95 -20.57
CA PRO A 7 -12.57 -7.57 -19.43
C PRO A 7 -11.63 -8.68 -19.93
N GLN A 8 -10.37 -8.61 -19.51
CA GLN A 8 -9.35 -9.61 -19.80
C GLN A 8 -9.07 -10.42 -18.53
N PRO A 9 -8.76 -11.73 -18.67
CA PRO A 9 -8.36 -12.54 -17.53
C PRO A 9 -7.03 -12.04 -16.95
N LEU A 10 -6.87 -12.18 -15.64
CA LEU A 10 -5.70 -11.66 -14.93
C LEU A 10 -4.40 -12.33 -15.40
N GLU A 11 -4.46 -13.57 -15.87
CA GLU A 11 -3.34 -14.31 -16.44
C GLU A 11 -2.81 -13.67 -17.73
N GLU A 12 -3.66 -12.97 -18.47
CA GLU A 12 -3.28 -12.28 -19.71
C GLU A 12 -2.70 -10.89 -19.41
N ILE A 13 -3.25 -10.22 -18.39
CA ILE A 13 -2.78 -8.92 -17.89
C ILE A 13 -1.44 -9.08 -17.16
N ILE A 14 -1.31 -10.14 -16.36
CA ILE A 14 -0.18 -10.43 -15.48
C ILE A 14 0.32 -11.86 -15.77
N PRO A 15 0.99 -12.08 -16.92
CA PRO A 15 1.47 -13.40 -17.31
C PRO A 15 2.65 -13.89 -16.45
N ASP A 16 2.84 -15.21 -16.39
CA ASP A 16 3.87 -15.86 -15.56
C ASP A 16 5.28 -15.31 -15.82
N ARG A 17 5.57 -14.87 -17.07
CA ARG A 17 6.85 -14.27 -17.47
C ARG A 17 7.23 -12.99 -16.72
N LEU A 18 6.25 -12.31 -16.10
CA LEU A 18 6.52 -11.10 -15.30
C LEU A 18 7.07 -11.43 -13.91
N PHE A 19 6.90 -12.66 -13.45
CA PHE A 19 7.42 -13.10 -12.17
C PHE A 19 8.87 -13.55 -12.34
N TYR A 20 9.79 -12.90 -11.63
CA TYR A 20 11.21 -13.26 -11.67
C TYR A 20 11.43 -14.65 -11.08
N CYS A 21 11.76 -15.61 -11.94
CA CYS A 21 12.04 -17.00 -11.58
C CYS A 21 13.47 -17.26 -11.09
N ASN A 22 14.26 -16.21 -10.83
CA ASN A 22 15.67 -16.33 -10.44
C ASN A 22 15.94 -15.83 -9.01
N CYS A 23 15.15 -16.29 -8.03
CA CYS A 23 15.48 -16.06 -6.63
C CYS A 23 16.50 -17.12 -6.18
N GLU A 24 17.72 -16.69 -5.84
CA GLU A 24 18.77 -17.55 -5.28
C GLU A 24 18.40 -18.16 -3.91
N LYS A 25 17.28 -17.72 -3.32
CA LYS A 25 16.72 -18.28 -2.11
C LYS A 25 15.70 -19.35 -2.44
N VAL A 26 16.03 -20.56 -1.99
CA VAL A 26 15.23 -21.77 -1.97
C VAL A 26 13.77 -21.48 -1.61
N HIS A 27 12.93 -21.35 -2.62
CA HIS A 27 11.50 -21.60 -2.50
C HIS A 27 11.21 -22.80 -3.37
N SER A 28 11.13 -23.97 -2.74
CA SER A 28 10.93 -25.29 -3.34
C SER A 28 9.63 -25.43 -4.14
N ASN A 29 8.86 -24.34 -4.28
CA ASN A 29 7.55 -24.32 -4.91
C ASN A 29 7.28 -22.95 -5.58
N LEU A 30 8.11 -22.61 -6.58
CA LEU A 30 8.01 -21.38 -7.39
C LEU A 30 6.58 -21.12 -7.90
N ASN A 31 5.85 -22.19 -8.23
CA ASN A 31 4.45 -22.14 -8.64
C ASN A 31 3.51 -21.61 -7.54
N ALA A 32 3.78 -21.97 -6.28
CA ALA A 32 2.96 -21.50 -5.15
C ALA A 32 3.19 -20.01 -4.89
N GLU A 33 4.42 -19.51 -5.09
CA GLU A 33 4.72 -18.08 -4.90
C GLU A 33 4.13 -17.22 -6.01
N VAL A 34 4.24 -17.66 -7.26
CA VAL A 34 3.57 -17.03 -8.41
C VAL A 34 2.05 -17.04 -8.22
N PHE A 35 1.49 -18.18 -7.79
CA PHE A 35 0.06 -18.30 -7.49
C PHE A 35 -0.38 -17.35 -6.37
N ASN A 36 0.38 -17.29 -5.27
CA ASN A 36 0.09 -16.38 -4.16
C ASN A 36 0.21 -14.91 -4.59
N ALA A 37 1.20 -14.57 -5.41
CA ALA A 37 1.39 -13.20 -5.90
C ALA A 37 0.23 -12.79 -6.82
N ARG A 38 -0.13 -13.62 -7.81
CA ARG A 38 -1.27 -13.37 -8.70
C ARG A 38 -2.59 -13.34 -7.92
N GLY A 39 -2.78 -14.22 -6.95
CA GLY A 39 -3.95 -14.27 -6.07
C GLY A 39 -4.12 -12.98 -5.29
N LEU A 40 -3.06 -12.45 -4.68
CA LEU A 40 -3.07 -11.16 -4.01
C LEU A 40 -3.42 -10.02 -4.99
N MET A 41 -2.79 -9.98 -6.15
CA MET A 41 -3.05 -8.95 -7.16
C MET A 41 -4.51 -8.94 -7.63
N SER A 42 -5.14 -10.12 -7.76
CA SER A 42 -6.56 -10.22 -8.10
C SER A 42 -7.47 -9.49 -7.13
N LYS A 43 -7.11 -9.49 -5.84
CA LYS A 43 -7.90 -8.90 -4.76
C LYS A 43 -7.59 -7.43 -4.53
N LEU A 44 -6.40 -6.97 -4.91
CA LEU A 44 -6.01 -5.57 -4.87
C LEU A 44 -6.48 -4.78 -6.10
N LEU A 45 -6.56 -5.44 -7.26
CA LEU A 45 -7.00 -4.84 -8.52
C LEU A 45 -8.51 -4.92 -8.74
N GLU A 46 -9.27 -5.26 -7.70
CA GLU A 46 -10.74 -5.21 -7.73
C GLU A 46 -11.20 -3.76 -7.92
N LEU A 47 -12.09 -3.53 -8.90
CA LEU A 47 -12.56 -2.20 -9.25
C LEU A 47 -13.51 -1.64 -8.19
N ASP A 48 -14.37 -2.52 -7.66
CA ASP A 48 -15.27 -2.19 -6.57
C ASP A 48 -14.45 -2.05 -5.26
N PRO A 49 -14.44 -0.86 -4.62
CA PRO A 49 -13.70 -0.67 -3.38
C PRO A 49 -14.23 -1.54 -2.23
N GLU A 50 -15.50 -1.93 -2.23
CA GLU A 50 -16.09 -2.75 -1.17
C GLU A 50 -15.63 -4.20 -1.24
N GLU A 51 -15.30 -4.69 -2.45
CA GLU A 51 -14.78 -6.04 -2.68
C GLU A 51 -13.24 -6.08 -2.72
N ARG A 52 -12.59 -4.91 -2.76
CA ARG A 52 -11.13 -4.78 -2.72
C ARG A 52 -10.61 -5.11 -1.34
N TYR A 53 -9.51 -5.88 -1.28
CA TYR A 53 -8.85 -6.15 -0.01
C TYR A 53 -8.44 -4.87 0.71
N SER A 54 -8.74 -4.83 2.02
CA SER A 54 -8.19 -3.84 2.92
C SER A 54 -6.68 -4.06 3.08
N ALA A 55 -5.96 -3.04 3.56
CA ALA A 55 -4.53 -3.16 3.85
C ALA A 55 -4.26 -4.30 4.86
N GLU A 56 -5.11 -4.43 5.87
CA GLU A 56 -5.01 -5.45 6.89
C GLU A 56 -5.24 -6.87 6.31
N ASP A 57 -6.23 -7.03 5.42
CA ASP A 57 -6.49 -8.33 4.78
C ASP A 57 -5.38 -8.72 3.79
N ALA A 58 -4.78 -7.73 3.12
CA ALA A 58 -3.62 -7.94 2.28
C ALA A 58 -2.42 -8.45 3.11
N LEU A 59 -2.16 -7.87 4.28
CA LEU A 59 -1.06 -8.29 5.17
C LEU A 59 -1.22 -9.74 5.68
N ARG A 60 -2.45 -10.23 5.82
CA ARG A 60 -2.74 -11.62 6.18
C ARG A 60 -2.59 -12.61 5.02
N HIS A 61 -2.40 -12.12 3.79
CA HIS A 61 -2.30 -12.98 2.61
C HIS A 61 -1.03 -13.85 2.67
N PRO A 62 -1.08 -15.13 2.24
CA PRO A 62 0.08 -16.04 2.22
C PRO A 62 1.33 -15.49 1.53
N TYR A 63 1.16 -14.52 0.63
CA TYR A 63 2.26 -13.81 -0.03
C TYR A 63 3.14 -13.02 0.96
N PHE A 64 2.55 -12.36 1.97
CA PHE A 64 3.28 -11.57 2.97
C PHE A 64 3.68 -12.37 4.22
N LYS A 65 3.28 -13.64 4.33
CA LYS A 65 3.49 -14.47 5.53
C LYS A 65 4.94 -14.51 6.01
N SER A 66 5.92 -14.47 5.10
CA SER A 66 7.35 -14.49 5.44
C SER A 66 7.91 -13.13 5.89
N PHE A 67 7.15 -12.05 5.68
CA PHE A 67 7.52 -10.67 6.01
C PHE A 67 6.68 -10.08 7.15
N PHE A 68 5.66 -10.82 7.63
CA PHE A 68 4.75 -10.33 8.65
C PHE A 68 5.47 -10.21 10.01
N MET A 69 5.61 -8.97 10.49
CA MET A 69 6.11 -8.66 11.82
C MET A 69 5.05 -7.87 12.60
N GLU A 70 4.45 -8.49 13.61
CA GLU A 70 3.35 -7.91 14.39
C GLU A 70 3.71 -6.55 15.02
N SER A 71 4.97 -6.37 15.42
CA SER A 71 5.50 -5.13 15.99
C SER A 71 5.54 -3.96 14.98
N GLU A 72 5.68 -4.25 13.69
CA GLU A 72 5.67 -3.24 12.62
C GLU A 72 4.23 -2.90 12.23
N VAL A 73 3.39 -3.93 12.05
CA VAL A 73 1.99 -3.80 11.65
C VAL A 73 1.16 -3.05 12.69
N ASN A 74 1.32 -3.39 13.97
CA ASN A 74 0.62 -2.75 15.07
C ASN A 74 1.44 -1.63 15.73
N SER A 75 2.46 -1.12 15.04
CA SER A 75 3.17 0.05 15.55
C SER A 75 2.18 1.20 15.71
N SER A 76 2.20 1.85 16.88
CA SER A 76 1.40 3.04 17.11
C SER A 76 1.72 4.05 16.01
N LEU A 77 0.69 4.65 15.42
CA LEU A 77 0.85 5.77 14.49
C LEU A 77 1.85 6.74 15.12
N SER A 78 2.90 7.10 14.37
CA SER A 78 3.89 8.09 14.81
C SER A 78 3.17 9.26 15.47
N ASN A 79 3.72 9.77 16.58
CA ASN A 79 3.09 10.76 17.47
C ASN A 79 2.54 12.03 16.78
N GLY A 80 2.85 12.25 15.50
CA GLY A 80 2.22 13.25 14.63
C GLY A 80 1.33 12.59 13.57
N GLY A 81 0.23 11.95 13.99
CA GLY A 81 -0.78 11.43 13.08
C GLY A 81 -1.23 12.50 12.07
N PHE A 82 -1.64 12.08 10.87
CA PHE A 82 -2.14 13.02 9.86
C PHE A 82 -3.44 13.66 10.36
N GLU A 83 -3.39 14.94 10.73
CA GLU A 83 -4.56 15.72 11.15
C GLU A 83 -5.38 16.09 9.91
N LEU A 84 -6.38 15.25 9.58
CA LEU A 84 -7.33 15.47 8.48
C LEU A 84 -7.98 16.87 8.54
N GLU A 85 -8.16 17.42 9.74
CA GLU A 85 -8.71 18.76 9.97
C GLU A 85 -7.87 19.89 9.34
N LEU A 86 -6.53 19.75 9.32
CA LEU A 86 -5.65 20.73 8.68
C LEU A 86 -5.81 20.72 7.15
N ASN A 87 -6.17 19.58 6.57
CA ASN A 87 -6.36 19.45 5.13
C ASN A 87 -7.68 20.05 4.64
N GLU A 88 -8.73 20.02 5.47
CA GLU A 88 -10.03 20.60 5.13
C GLU A 88 -10.12 22.11 5.43
N THR A 89 -9.16 22.65 6.18
CA THR A 89 -9.13 24.06 6.54
C THR A 89 -8.54 24.90 5.39
N GLU A 90 -9.32 25.83 4.85
CA GLU A 90 -8.80 26.85 3.93
C GLU A 90 -7.95 27.86 4.72
N LEU A 91 -6.63 27.77 4.57
CA LEU A 91 -5.66 28.66 5.20
C LEU A 91 -5.16 29.71 4.21
N THR A 92 -4.99 30.94 4.69
CA THR A 92 -4.28 31.95 3.90
C THR A 92 -2.78 31.63 3.85
N PHE A 93 -2.10 32.22 2.86
CA PHE A 93 -0.66 32.03 2.70
C PHE A 93 0.15 32.43 3.94
N GLU A 94 -0.29 33.46 4.67
CA GLU A 94 0.40 33.93 5.88
C GLU A 94 0.20 32.97 7.07
N GLU A 95 -1.00 32.42 7.22
CA GLU A 95 -1.30 31.42 8.25
C GLU A 95 -0.52 30.13 7.99
N LEU A 96 -0.48 29.67 6.73
CA LEU A 96 0.29 28.49 6.33
C LEU A 96 1.78 28.67 6.63
N LYS A 97 2.36 29.82 6.28
CA LYS A 97 3.76 30.14 6.63
C LYS A 97 3.98 30.09 8.13
N CYS A 98 3.07 30.67 8.92
CA CYS A 98 3.19 30.69 10.36
C CYS A 98 3.15 29.27 10.95
N LEU A 99 2.26 28.40 10.46
CA LEU A 99 2.16 27.01 10.89
C LEU A 99 3.43 26.22 10.57
N ILE A 100 3.93 26.30 9.32
CA ILE A 100 5.16 25.63 8.92
C ILE A 100 6.34 26.14 9.75
N PHE A 101 6.45 27.46 9.97
CA PHE A 101 7.53 28.03 10.77
C PHE A 101 7.48 27.57 12.23
N LYS A 102 6.28 27.50 12.83
CA LYS A 102 6.08 26.95 14.18
C LYS A 102 6.52 25.49 14.26
N GLU A 103 6.18 24.69 13.26
CA GLU A 103 6.57 23.27 13.20
C GLU A 103 8.09 23.10 13.15
N VAL A 104 8.76 23.85 12.26
CA VAL A 104 10.23 23.84 12.16
C VAL A 104 10.86 24.23 13.49
N LYS A 105 10.35 25.27 14.15
CA LYS A 105 10.87 25.71 15.45
C LYS A 105 10.64 24.69 16.56
N ARG A 106 9.50 23.99 16.57
CA ARG A 106 9.23 22.91 17.51
C ARG A 106 10.23 21.77 17.32
N PHE A 107 10.43 21.32 16.08
CA PHE A 107 11.39 20.26 15.77
C PHE A 107 12.84 20.64 16.13
N GLU A 108 13.25 21.88 15.87
CA GLU A 108 14.57 22.39 16.28
C GLU A 108 14.75 22.43 17.82
N PHE A 109 13.67 22.50 18.59
CA PHE A 109 13.71 22.56 20.05
C PHE A 109 13.57 21.18 20.73
N GLU A 110 12.93 20.22 20.06
CA GLU A 110 12.76 18.84 20.54
C GLU A 110 13.95 17.92 20.23
N ASN A 111 14.91 18.38 19.41
CA ASN A 111 16.22 17.74 19.20
C ASN A 111 17.33 18.41 20.04
#